data_AF-A0A497VC32-F1
#
_entry.id   AF-A0A497VC32-F1
#
_cell.length_a   1.000
_cell.length_b   1.000
_cell.length_c   1.000
_cell.angle_alpha   90.00
_cell.angle_beta   90.00
_cell.angle_gamma   90.00
#
_symmetry.space_group_name_H-M   'P 1'
#
loop_
_entity.id
_entity.type
_entity.pdbx_description
1 polymer ?
#
loop_
_entity_poly.entity_id
_entity_poly.type
_entity_poly.pdbx_seq_one_letter_code
_entity_poly.pdbx_strand_id
1 'polypeptide(L)'
;MGIKIKNFKYAFVFLTLSTIEVLGQDKLTEVKKYAFDKCLSYNYQKIDSNFYNTYKDASGVQFSINGNFLENDELKNKIIDYTINETGQYYLIKNNLHFETGDKNIIFYNCFDFYESKKLDSYIRKLIGLIPKKKTSKKG
;
A
#
# COMPACT_ATOMS: atom_id res chain seq x y z
N MET A 1 3.16 6.46 51.41
CA MET A 1 3.17 7.50 50.36
C MET A 1 2.36 6.98 49.16
N GLY A 2 1.10 7.41 49.03
CA GLY A 2 0.26 7.00 47.90
C GLY A 2 0.53 7.90 46.70
N ILE A 3 1.11 7.33 45.63
CA ILE A 3 1.26 8.03 44.36
C ILE A 3 -0.15 8.35 43.85
N LYS A 4 -0.45 9.64 43.66
CA LYS A 4 -1.76 10.12 43.18
C LYS A 4 -2.10 9.46 41.84
N ILE A 5 -3.07 8.54 41.86
CA ILE A 5 -3.55 7.69 40.75
C ILE A 5 -4.09 8.49 39.53
N LYS A 6 -4.26 9.82 39.65
CA LYS A 6 -4.75 10.68 38.55
C LYS A 6 -3.82 10.70 37.33
N ASN A 7 -2.50 10.59 37.49
CA ASN A 7 -1.55 10.62 36.36
C ASN A 7 -1.51 9.30 35.56
N PHE A 8 -1.93 8.19 36.16
CA PHE A 8 -1.93 6.87 35.52
C PHE A 8 -2.99 6.75 34.42
N LYS A 9 -4.15 7.41 34.59
CA LYS A 9 -5.22 7.44 33.58
C LYS A 9 -4.77 8.16 32.31
N TYR A 10 -4.06 9.27 32.43
CA TYR A 10 -3.53 10.00 31.28
C TYR A 10 -2.43 9.19 30.58
N ALA A 11 -1.51 8.58 31.33
CA ALA A 11 -0.47 7.72 30.75
C ALA A 11 -1.08 6.54 29.96
N PHE A 12 -2.12 5.91 30.50
CA PHE A 12 -2.83 4.81 29.82
C PHE A 12 -3.53 5.27 28.53
N VAL A 13 -4.18 6.44 28.54
CA VAL A 13 -4.82 7.01 27.34
C VAL A 13 -3.79 7.39 26.27
N PHE A 14 -2.63 7.93 26.65
CA PHE A 14 -1.56 8.23 25.69
C PHE A 14 -0.98 6.95 25.07
N LEU A 15 -0.77 5.90 25.87
CA LEU A 15 -0.33 4.59 25.39
C LEU A 15 -1.31 4.00 24.37
N THR A 16 -2.61 4.01 24.64
CA THR A 16 -3.60 3.45 23.71
C THR A 16 -3.76 4.26 22.42
N LEU A 17 -3.59 5.58 22.44
CA LEU A 17 -3.63 6.40 21.23
C LEU A 17 -2.41 6.15 20.34
N SER A 18 -1.22 6.02 20.94
CA SER A 18 0.02 5.77 20.20
C SER A 18 0.02 4.42 19.48
N THR A 19 -0.56 3.37 20.07
CA THR A 19 -0.63 2.05 19.44
C THR A 19 -1.58 2.01 18.25
N ILE A 20 -2.69 2.76 18.30
CA ILE A 20 -3.64 2.86 17.18
C ILE A 20 -2.99 3.55 15.97
N GLU A 21 -2.20 4.61 16.21
CA GLU A 21 -1.48 5.30 15.14
C GLU A 21 -0.44 4.40 14.47
N VAL A 22 0.35 3.66 15.26
CA VAL A 22 1.35 2.70 14.76
C VAL A 22 0.67 1.61 13.93
N LEU A 23 -0.38 0.96 14.46
CA LEU A 23 -1.14 -0.07 13.74
C LEU A 23 -1.74 0.45 12.42
N GLY A 24 -2.18 1.71 12.40
CA GLY A 24 -2.66 2.37 11.20
C GLY A 24 -1.57 2.53 10.14
N GLN A 25 -0.37 2.99 10.51
CA GLN A 25 0.74 3.15 9.58
C GLN A 25 1.29 1.80 9.08
N ASP A 26 1.30 0.77 9.93
CA ASP A 26 1.69 -0.59 9.53
C ASP A 26 0.71 -1.13 8.48
N LYS A 27 -0.60 -1.02 8.73
CA LYS A 27 -1.63 -1.41 7.77
C LYS A 27 -1.52 -0.64 6.46
N LEU A 28 -1.29 0.68 6.50
CA LEU A 28 -1.06 1.49 5.31
C LEU A 28 0.13 0.95 4.50
N THR A 29 1.23 0.68 5.17
CA THR A 29 2.47 0.18 4.54
C THR A 29 2.24 -1.16 3.86
N GLU A 30 1.57 -2.10 4.53
CA GLU A 30 1.28 -3.41 3.96
C GLU A 30 0.27 -3.34 2.80
N VAL A 31 -0.73 -2.45 2.87
CA VAL A 31 -1.66 -2.23 1.74
C VAL A 31 -0.92 -1.61 0.55
N LYS A 32 0.06 -0.71 0.77
CA LYS A 32 0.91 -0.19 -0.31
C LYS A 32 1.77 -1.29 -0.95
N LYS A 33 2.35 -2.18 -0.15
CA LYS A 33 3.11 -3.34 -0.64
C LYS A 33 2.22 -4.28 -1.46
N TYR A 34 0.98 -4.48 -1.02
CA TYR A 34 -0.02 -5.24 -1.79
C TYR A 34 -0.36 -4.58 -3.14
N ALA A 35 -0.51 -3.26 -3.19
CA ALA A 35 -0.69 -2.55 -4.45
C ALA A 35 0.54 -2.70 -5.37
N PHE A 36 1.75 -2.64 -4.80
CA PHE A 36 3.00 -2.87 -5.54
C PHE A 36 3.08 -4.28 -6.14
N ASP A 37 2.78 -5.31 -5.33
CA ASP A 37 2.65 -6.71 -5.78
C ASP A 37 1.72 -6.82 -6.99
N LYS A 38 0.53 -6.21 -6.91
CA LYS A 38 -0.45 -6.25 -8.01
C LYS A 38 -0.03 -5.50 -9.24
N CYS A 39 0.68 -4.38 -9.11
CA CYS A 39 1.27 -3.69 -10.24
C CYS A 39 2.26 -4.61 -10.98
N LEU A 40 3.17 -5.26 -10.25
CA LEU A 40 4.15 -6.17 -10.84
C LEU A 40 3.48 -7.37 -11.49
N SER A 41 2.65 -8.09 -10.74
CA SER A 41 2.05 -9.33 -11.21
C SER A 41 1.17 -9.12 -12.44
N TYR A 42 0.37 -8.04 -12.45
CA TYR A 42 -0.50 -7.72 -13.57
C TYR A 42 0.32 -7.40 -14.83
N ASN A 43 1.31 -6.51 -14.72
CA ASN A 43 2.10 -6.08 -15.88
C ASN A 43 3.01 -7.19 -16.42
N TYR A 44 3.61 -8.00 -15.56
CA TYR A 44 4.38 -9.15 -16.04
C TYR A 44 3.49 -10.24 -16.65
N GLN A 45 2.29 -10.46 -16.12
CA GLN A 45 1.34 -11.39 -16.73
C GLN A 45 0.88 -10.94 -18.12
N LYS A 46 0.85 -9.63 -18.40
CA LYS A 46 0.57 -9.10 -19.74
C LYS A 46 1.69 -9.36 -20.75
N ILE A 47 2.92 -9.56 -20.29
CA ILE A 47 4.07 -9.96 -21.12
C ILE A 47 4.11 -11.48 -21.27
N ASP A 48 3.96 -12.20 -20.16
CA ASP A 48 4.00 -13.66 -20.11
C ASP A 48 2.78 -14.18 -19.34
N SER A 49 1.82 -14.77 -20.05
CA SER A 49 0.62 -15.32 -19.43
C SER A 49 0.90 -16.48 -18.47
N ASN A 50 2.07 -17.11 -18.55
CA ASN A 50 2.52 -18.17 -17.63
C ASN A 50 3.29 -17.63 -16.41
N PHE A 51 3.47 -16.31 -16.29
CA PHE A 51 4.22 -15.68 -15.19
C PHE A 51 3.82 -16.24 -13.83
N TYR A 52 2.51 -16.24 -13.52
CA TYR A 52 2.02 -16.69 -12.22
C TYR A 52 2.28 -18.19 -11.97
N ASN A 53 2.06 -19.03 -12.99
CA ASN A 53 2.25 -20.48 -12.88
C ASN A 53 3.73 -20.86 -12.72
N THR A 54 4.61 -20.04 -13.31
CA THR A 54 6.06 -20.24 -13.28
C THR A 54 6.64 -19.88 -11.92
N TYR A 55 6.31 -18.69 -11.42
CA TYR A 55 6.95 -18.17 -10.21
C TYR A 55 6.20 -18.52 -8.92
N LYS A 56 4.88 -18.81 -9.01
CA LYS A 56 4.04 -19.18 -7.86
C LYS A 56 4.17 -18.22 -6.67
N ASP A 57 4.31 -16.93 -6.98
CA ASP A 57 4.55 -15.90 -5.98
C ASP A 57 3.30 -15.68 -5.10
N ALA A 58 3.50 -15.66 -3.79
CA ALA A 58 2.45 -15.48 -2.78
C ALA A 58 2.66 -14.22 -1.92
N SER A 59 3.50 -13.28 -2.37
CA SER A 59 3.85 -12.06 -1.63
C SER A 59 2.62 -11.23 -1.29
N GLY A 60 1.68 -11.09 -2.24
CA GLY A 60 0.39 -10.44 -2.00
C GLY A 60 -0.42 -11.06 -0.84
N VAL A 61 -0.39 -12.39 -0.67
CA VAL A 61 -1.06 -13.06 0.46
C VAL A 61 -0.35 -12.69 1.76
N GLN A 62 0.98 -12.75 1.79
CA GLN A 62 1.76 -12.40 2.99
C GLN A 62 1.55 -10.94 3.41
N PHE A 63 1.48 -9.99 2.47
CA PHE A 63 1.17 -8.60 2.79
C PHE A 63 -0.22 -8.45 3.41
N SER A 64 -1.21 -9.22 2.95
CA SER A 64 -2.55 -9.20 3.52
C SER A 64 -2.64 -9.78 4.94
N ILE A 65 -1.80 -10.77 5.25
CA ILE A 65 -1.65 -11.32 6.60
C ILE A 65 -0.99 -10.26 7.50
N ASN A 66 0.15 -9.72 7.08
CA ASN A 66 0.90 -8.73 7.86
C ASN A 66 0.07 -7.46 8.13
N GLY A 67 -0.70 -6.99 7.15
CA GLY A 67 -1.55 -5.81 7.28
C GLY A 67 -2.90 -6.07 7.95
N ASN A 68 -3.17 -7.29 8.40
CA ASN A 68 -4.44 -7.72 8.99
C ASN A 68 -5.66 -7.34 8.11
N PHE A 69 -5.59 -7.74 6.83
CA PHE A 69 -6.67 -7.55 5.85
C PHE A 69 -6.88 -8.76 4.94
N LEU A 70 -6.36 -9.94 5.29
CA LEU A 70 -6.55 -11.19 4.53
C LEU A 70 -8.04 -11.46 4.24
N GLU A 71 -8.89 -11.34 5.25
CA GLU A 71 -10.35 -11.58 5.16
C GLU A 71 -11.14 -10.37 4.64
N ASN A 72 -10.47 -9.27 4.28
CA ASN A 72 -11.15 -8.05 3.81
C ASN A 72 -11.15 -7.98 2.28
N ASP A 73 -12.04 -8.75 1.66
CA ASP A 73 -12.18 -8.82 0.20
C ASP A 73 -12.55 -7.46 -0.41
N GLU A 74 -13.37 -6.67 0.26
CA GLU A 74 -13.75 -5.33 -0.22
C GLU A 74 -12.52 -4.42 -0.36
N LEU A 75 -11.64 -4.39 0.65
CA LEU A 75 -10.40 -3.61 0.60
C LEU A 75 -9.47 -4.15 -0.49
N LYS A 76 -9.27 -5.47 -0.56
CA LYS A 76 -8.41 -6.08 -1.58
C LYS A 76 -8.89 -5.73 -2.99
N ASN A 77 -10.19 -5.87 -3.28
CA ASN A 77 -10.76 -5.56 -4.58
C ASN A 77 -10.60 -4.09 -4.95
N LYS A 78 -10.90 -3.16 -4.02
CA LYS A 78 -10.69 -1.72 -4.24
C LYS A 78 -9.24 -1.38 -4.57
N ILE A 79 -8.28 -1.99 -3.88
CA ILE A 79 -6.85 -1.78 -4.14
C ILE A 79 -6.43 -2.37 -5.48
N ILE A 80 -6.91 -3.57 -5.83
CA ILE A 80 -6.66 -4.21 -7.13
C ILE A 80 -7.18 -3.32 -8.26
N ASP A 81 -8.45 -2.93 -8.22
CA ASP A 81 -9.09 -2.14 -9.26
C ASP A 81 -8.38 -0.79 -9.45
N TYR A 82 -8.08 -0.11 -8.35
CA TYR A 82 -7.34 1.14 -8.38
C TYR A 82 -5.93 0.97 -8.98
N THR A 83 -5.20 -0.06 -8.54
CA THR A 83 -3.84 -0.35 -9.02
C THR A 83 -3.85 -0.64 -10.51
N ILE A 84 -4.76 -1.49 -11.00
CA ILE A 84 -4.86 -1.84 -12.42
C ILE A 84 -5.26 -0.61 -13.25
N ASN A 85 -6.18 0.21 -12.77
CA ASN A 85 -6.58 1.44 -13.45
C ASN A 85 -5.41 2.41 -13.63
N GLU A 86 -4.54 2.54 -12.63
CA GLU A 86 -3.41 3.47 -12.65
C GLU A 86 -2.17 2.93 -13.37
N THR A 87 -1.93 1.63 -13.31
CA THR A 87 -0.65 1.01 -13.70
C THR A 87 -0.77 -0.03 -14.80
N GLY A 88 -1.98 -0.38 -15.23
CA GLY A 88 -2.25 -1.53 -16.09
C GLY A 88 -1.68 -1.45 -17.50
N GLN A 89 -1.06 -0.33 -17.90
CA GLN A 89 -0.40 -0.16 -19.19
C GLN A 89 1.12 -0.05 -19.09
N TYR A 90 1.73 -0.27 -17.92
CA TYR A 90 3.18 -0.14 -17.75
C TYR A 90 3.97 -1.14 -18.58
N TYR A 91 3.40 -2.29 -18.93
CA TYR A 91 4.00 -3.25 -19.85
C TYR A 91 4.16 -2.73 -21.30
N LEU A 92 3.41 -1.70 -21.70
CA LEU A 92 3.53 -1.06 -23.02
C LEU A 92 4.54 0.09 -23.02
N ILE A 93 5.00 0.55 -21.86
CA ILE A 93 5.89 1.70 -21.75
C ILE A 93 7.27 1.30 -22.27
N LYS A 94 7.64 1.88 -23.42
CA LYS A 94 9.00 1.82 -23.94
C LYS A 94 9.91 2.73 -23.13
N ASN A 95 11.17 2.34 -23.00
CA ASN A 95 12.23 3.21 -22.50
C ASN A 95 13.26 3.46 -23.61
N ASN A 96 14.06 4.49 -23.41
CA ASN A 96 15.13 4.92 -24.32
C ASN A 96 16.51 4.36 -23.91
N LEU A 97 16.54 3.32 -23.08
CA LEU A 97 17.80 2.71 -22.66
C LEU A 97 18.27 1.75 -23.76
N HIS A 98 19.53 1.86 -24.14
CA HIS A 98 20.14 1.01 -25.15
C HIS A 98 20.77 -0.22 -24.50
N PHE A 99 20.35 -1.41 -24.94
CA PHE A 99 20.93 -2.68 -24.52
C PHE A 99 21.31 -3.51 -25.74
N GLU A 100 22.48 -4.14 -25.70
CA GLU A 100 22.97 -5.04 -26.76
C GLU A 100 22.03 -6.24 -26.99
N THR A 101 21.25 -6.61 -25.97
CA THR A 101 20.35 -7.77 -25.98
C THR A 101 18.89 -7.42 -26.31
N GLY A 102 18.66 -6.26 -26.92
CA GLY A 102 17.35 -5.76 -27.32
C GLY A 102 16.58 -5.06 -26.20
N ASP A 103 15.36 -4.62 -26.53
CA ASP A 103 14.49 -3.84 -25.64
C ASP A 103 14.27 -4.53 -24.30
N LYS A 104 14.44 -3.79 -23.21
CA LYS A 104 14.10 -4.22 -21.84
C LYS A 104 12.91 -3.42 -21.37
N ASN A 105 12.12 -3.96 -20.43
CA ASN A 105 11.08 -3.19 -19.76
C ASN A 105 11.62 -2.57 -18.46
N ILE A 106 10.93 -1.54 -17.97
CA ILE A 106 11.21 -0.90 -16.67
C ILE A 106 10.00 -1.01 -15.73
N ILE A 107 9.21 -2.09 -15.85
CA ILE A 107 7.97 -2.30 -15.08
C ILE A 107 8.24 -2.18 -13.59
N PHE A 108 9.31 -2.80 -13.10
CA PHE A 108 9.68 -2.75 -11.69
C PHE A 108 9.83 -1.31 -11.21
N TYR A 109 10.58 -0.48 -11.95
CA TYR A 109 10.78 0.92 -11.62
C TYR A 109 9.45 1.69 -11.63
N ASN A 110 8.62 1.53 -12.67
CA ASN A 110 7.33 2.23 -12.75
C ASN A 110 6.39 1.82 -11.61
N CYS A 111 6.34 0.53 -11.25
CA CYS A 111 5.57 0.06 -10.11
C CYS A 111 6.13 0.60 -8.79
N PHE A 112 7.45 0.75 -8.67
CA PHE A 112 8.09 1.30 -7.47
C PHE A 112 7.78 2.81 -7.32
N ASP A 113 7.83 3.57 -8.42
CA ASP A 113 7.40 4.98 -8.43
C ASP A 113 5.91 5.12 -8.04
N PHE A 114 5.04 4.24 -8.55
CA PHE A 114 3.64 4.17 -8.11
C PHE A 114 3.50 3.87 -6.62
N TYR A 115 4.29 2.92 -6.09
CA TYR A 115 4.35 2.60 -4.66
C TYR A 115 4.74 3.83 -3.83
N GLU A 116 5.68 4.65 -4.28
CA GLU A 116 6.10 5.88 -3.58
C GLU A 116 5.13 7.05 -3.77
N SER A 117 4.20 6.96 -4.73
CA SER A 117 3.33 8.06 -5.10
C SER A 117 2.43 8.55 -3.96
N LYS A 118 2.32 9.88 -3.85
CA LYS A 118 1.35 10.54 -2.94
C LYS A 118 -0.10 10.20 -3.29
N LYS A 119 -0.37 9.85 -4.55
CA LYS A 119 -1.70 9.50 -5.05
C LYS A 119 -2.16 8.18 -4.42
N LEU A 120 -1.32 7.15 -4.47
CA LEU A 120 -1.57 5.86 -3.83
C LEU A 120 -1.70 6.00 -2.30
N ASP A 121 -0.75 6.70 -1.67
CA ASP A 121 -0.79 6.94 -0.22
C ASP A 121 -2.11 7.61 0.21
N SER A 122 -2.51 8.67 -0.48
CA SER A 122 -3.76 9.40 -0.20
C SER A 122 -5.00 8.55 -0.43
N TYR A 123 -4.99 7.70 -1.47
CA TYR A 123 -6.09 6.78 -1.76
C TYR A 123 -6.26 5.75 -0.64
N ILE A 124 -5.17 5.08 -0.24
CA ILE A 124 -5.22 4.06 0.81
C ILE A 124 -5.62 4.67 2.15
N ARG A 125 -5.03 5.80 2.55
CA ARG A 125 -5.38 6.48 3.81
C ARG A 125 -6.88 6.79 3.90
N LYS A 126 -7.53 7.14 2.79
CA LYS A 126 -8.98 7.33 2.74
C LYS A 126 -9.74 6.02 2.95
N LEU A 127 -9.30 4.94 2.31
CA LEU A 127 -9.93 3.63 2.43
C LEU A 127 -9.84 3.04 3.84
N ILE A 128 -8.70 3.17 4.51
CA ILE A 128 -8.48 2.59 5.84
C ILE A 128 -8.79 3.57 6.99
N GLY A 129 -9.36 4.74 6.70
CA GLY A 129 -9.86 5.67 7.71
C GLY A 129 -8.79 6.53 8.41
N LEU A 130 -7.59 6.68 7.83
CA LEU A 130 -6.49 7.50 8.39
C LEU A 130 -6.49 8.97 7.92
N ILE A 131 -7.63 9.49 7.45
CA ILE A 131 -7.71 10.88 6.99
C ILE A 131 -7.48 11.81 8.20
N PRO A 132 -6.50 12.72 8.17
CA PRO A 132 -6.41 13.77 9.17
C PRO A 132 -7.68 14.63 9.10
N LYS A 133 -8.44 14.72 10.21
CA LYS A 133 -9.56 15.66 10.30
C LYS A 133 -9.05 17.04 9.89
N LYS A 134 -9.61 17.62 8.82
CA LYS A 134 -9.39 19.03 8.46
C LYS A 134 -9.59 19.84 9.73
N LYS A 135 -8.55 20.52 10.23
CA LYS A 135 -8.71 21.55 11.27
C LYS A 135 -9.68 22.58 10.68
N THR A 136 -10.92 22.58 11.16
CA THR A 136 -11.82 23.69 10.96
C THR A 136 -11.18 24.88 11.66
N SER A 137 -10.48 25.70 10.89
CA SER A 137 -10.09 27.05 11.30
C SER A 137 -11.38 27.79 11.62
N LYS A 138 -11.78 27.81 12.90
CA LYS A 138 -12.70 28.83 13.40
C LYS A 138 -11.98 30.16 13.15
N LYS A 139 -12.39 30.86 12.09
CA LYS A 139 -12.15 32.30 11.99
C LYS A 139 -12.91 32.92 13.16
N GLY A 140 -12.16 33.39 14.15
CA GLY A 140 -12.63 34.39 15.11
C GLY A 140 -12.58 35.77 14.48
#